data_AF-A0A353Z8A8-F1
#
_entry.id   AF-A0A353Z8A8-F1
#
_cell.length_a   1.000
_cell.length_b   1.000
_cell.length_c   1.000
_cell.angle_alpha   90.00
_cell.angle_beta   90.00
_cell.angle_gamma   90.00
#
_symmetry.space_group_name_H-M   'P 1'
#
loop_
_entity.id
_entity.type
_entity.pdbx_description
1 polymer ?
#
loop_
_entity_poly.entity_id
_entity_poly.type
_entity_poly.pdbx_seq_one_letter_code
_entity_poly.pdbx_strand_id
1 'polypeptide(L)'
;MTSRHGRMTVTSRECPREPDSLPGDLPQRRGALLAIVLVLLVVISLLTAALVHGAVLGLRRLKLAERVAQSDALLQAGHDRAVALWRSGEPATAFPEGKAVWEIPATELSGGALIELQLAALAEGESPRVDVKVTYPREGLTPVRREERFPLPARTRAQPSPPVEPAAGDSESP
;
A
#
# COMPACT_ATOMS: atom_id res chain seq x y z
N MET A 1 1.35 64.88 24.27
CA MET A 1 1.97 64.18 25.42
C MET A 1 3.44 63.93 25.08
N THR A 2 4.32 64.93 25.07
CA THR A 2 5.10 65.46 26.22
C THR A 2 5.77 64.37 27.05
N SER A 3 7.10 64.19 26.92
CA SER A 3 8.04 64.57 27.99
C SER A 3 9.51 64.29 27.64
N ARG A 4 10.32 65.35 27.84
CA ARG A 4 11.67 65.41 28.45
C ARG A 4 12.77 64.49 27.90
N HIS A 5 13.78 65.01 27.18
CA HIS A 5 14.91 65.82 27.68
C HIS A 5 15.54 65.28 28.97
N GLY A 6 16.58 64.47 28.79
CA GLY A 6 17.59 64.14 29.80
C GLY A 6 18.97 64.20 29.16
N ARG A 7 19.51 65.42 29.04
CA ARG A 7 20.89 65.69 28.66
C ARG A 7 21.73 65.50 29.93
N MET A 8 22.56 64.47 29.99
CA MET A 8 23.58 64.34 31.02
C MET A 8 24.97 64.32 30.38
N THR A 9 25.69 65.38 30.69
CA THR A 9 27.08 65.67 30.41
C THR A 9 28.00 64.96 31.40
N VAL A 10 29.11 64.43 30.88
CA VAL A 10 30.46 64.43 31.49
C VAL A 10 30.60 63.48 32.69
N THR A 11 31.44 62.46 32.61
CA THR A 11 32.86 62.60 32.94
C THR A 11 33.65 61.45 32.34
N SER A 12 34.58 61.79 31.44
CA SER A 12 35.72 60.94 31.08
C SER A 12 36.48 60.60 32.35
N ARG A 13 36.45 59.32 32.74
CA ARG A 13 37.54 58.70 33.48
C ARG A 13 38.29 57.85 32.47
N GLU A 14 39.42 58.37 32.02
CA GLU A 14 40.47 57.58 31.39
C GLU A 14 40.94 56.58 32.43
N CYS A 15 40.42 55.36 32.34
CA CYS A 15 40.97 54.22 33.07
C CYS A 15 42.36 53.91 32.49
N PRO A 16 43.30 53.52 33.37
CA PRO A 16 44.69 53.26 32.99
C PRO A 16 44.76 52.20 31.90
N ARG A 17 45.55 52.48 30.86
CA ARG A 17 46.00 51.52 29.85
C ARG A 17 46.53 50.27 30.57
N GLU A 18 45.72 49.23 30.54
CA GLU A 18 46.11 47.90 30.99
C GLU A 18 47.17 47.38 30.01
N PRO A 19 48.31 46.87 30.52
CA PRO A 19 49.46 46.53 29.70
C PRO A 19 49.13 45.42 28.69
N ASP A 20 49.53 45.68 27.45
CA ASP A 20 49.69 44.73 26.35
C ASP A 20 50.39 43.45 26.83
N SER A 21 49.59 42.46 27.16
CA SER A 21 50.02 41.06 27.18
C SER A 21 48.77 40.20 26.99
N LEU A 22 48.26 40.19 25.75
CA LEU A 22 47.51 39.02 25.30
C LEU A 22 48.53 37.87 25.25
N PRO A 23 48.50 36.91 26.19
CA PRO A 23 49.41 35.78 26.13
C PRO A 23 49.21 35.09 24.78
N GLY A 24 50.27 35.09 23.98
CA GLY A 24 50.38 34.45 22.68
C GLY A 24 50.44 32.93 22.75
N ASP A 25 49.65 32.33 23.63
CA ASP A 25 49.26 30.93 23.62
C ASP A 25 47.73 30.97 23.51
N LEU A 26 47.09 30.43 22.48
CA LEU A 26 46.60 29.06 22.49
C LEU A 26 46.12 28.65 21.06
N PRO A 27 46.98 28.66 20.02
CA PRO A 27 46.60 28.10 18.71
C PRO A 27 46.14 26.63 18.83
N GLN A 28 46.68 25.92 19.83
CA GLN A 28 46.37 24.52 20.10
C GLN A 28 44.96 24.28 20.66
N ARG A 29 44.39 25.21 21.46
CA ARG A 29 43.01 25.05 21.98
C ARG A 29 41.95 25.36 20.92
N ARG A 30 42.22 26.28 20.00
CA ARG A 30 41.33 26.56 18.87
C ARG A 30 41.29 25.38 17.89
N GLY A 31 42.44 24.76 17.63
CA GLY A 31 42.52 23.53 16.83
C GLY A 31 41.74 22.37 17.45
N ALA A 32 41.86 22.17 18.77
CA ALA A 32 41.11 21.13 19.48
C ALA A 32 39.59 21.35 19.41
N LEU A 33 39.12 22.59 19.57
CA LEU A 33 37.70 22.91 19.47
C LEU A 33 37.15 22.65 18.06
N LEU A 34 37.89 23.03 17.02
CA LEU A 34 37.48 22.73 15.63
C LEU A 34 37.43 21.23 15.35
N ALA A 35 38.39 20.45 15.87
CA ALA A 35 38.37 19.01 15.74
C ALA A 35 37.13 18.39 16.43
N ILE A 36 36.79 18.86 17.63
CA ILE A 36 35.59 18.41 18.36
C ILE A 36 34.32 18.74 17.56
N VAL A 37 34.20 19.96 17.04
CA VAL A 37 33.04 20.38 16.23
C VAL A 37 32.95 19.54 14.95
N LEU A 38 34.07 19.29 14.28
CA LEU A 38 34.10 18.45 13.07
C LEU A 38 33.65 17.02 13.38
N VAL A 39 34.17 16.41 14.45
CA VAL A 39 33.74 15.07 14.89
C VAL A 39 32.25 15.06 15.22
N LEU A 40 31.74 16.08 15.92
CA LEU A 40 30.33 16.19 16.25
C LEU A 40 29.46 16.30 14.99
N LEU A 41 29.86 17.10 14.00
CA LEU A 41 29.15 17.22 12.72
C LEU A 41 29.15 15.89 11.94
N VAL A 42 30.26 15.16 11.94
CA VAL A 42 30.35 13.83 11.32
C VAL A 42 29.41 12.86 12.02
N VAL A 43 29.40 12.84 13.36
CA VAL A 43 28.50 11.96 14.14
C VAL A 43 27.03 12.29 13.85
N ILE A 44 26.65 13.57 13.85
CA ILE A 44 25.27 13.98 13.51
C ILE A 44 24.90 13.57 12.08
N SER A 45 25.83 13.74 11.13
CA SER A 45 25.62 13.34 9.73
C SER A 45 25.40 11.83 9.62
N LEU A 46 26.18 11.01 10.32
CA LEU A 46 26.00 9.56 10.36
C LEU A 46 24.66 9.16 10.97
N LEU A 47 24.24 9.82 12.06
CA LEU A 47 22.96 9.56 12.69
C LEU A 47 21.79 9.90 11.76
N THR A 48 21.82 11.06 11.10
CA THR A 48 20.78 11.45 10.13
C THR A 48 20.73 10.47 8.94
N ALA A 49 21.88 10.06 8.40
CA ALA A 49 21.95 9.07 7.33
C ALA A 49 21.34 7.72 7.75
N ALA A 50 21.65 7.24 8.96
CA ALA A 50 21.08 6.00 9.50
C ALA A 50 19.56 6.08 9.66
N LEU A 51 19.04 7.21 10.15
CA LEU A 51 17.60 7.44 10.30
C LEU A 51 16.88 7.48 8.95
N VAL A 52 17.43 8.19 7.95
CA VAL A 52 16.87 8.24 6.59
C VAL A 52 16.87 6.85 5.97
N HIS A 53 17.97 6.10 6.11
CA HIS A 53 18.05 4.73 5.60
C HIS A 53 16.99 3.82 6.24
N GLY A 54 16.82 3.90 7.57
CA GLY A 54 15.78 3.19 8.30
C GLY A 54 14.37 3.54 7.82
N ALA A 55 14.08 4.84 7.64
CA ALA A 55 12.79 5.30 7.12
C ALA A 55 12.49 4.79 5.71
N VAL A 56 13.50 4.79 4.81
CA VAL A 56 13.35 4.26 3.44
C VAL A 56 13.07 2.77 3.46
N LEU A 57 13.78 1.99 4.29
CA LEU A 57 13.50 0.56 4.45
C LEU A 57 12.11 0.31 5.02
N GLY A 58 11.69 1.10 6.01
CA GLY A 58 10.34 1.05 6.57
C GLY A 58 9.26 1.29 5.52
N LEU A 59 9.41 2.33 4.71
CA LEU A 59 8.47 2.65 3.64
C LEU A 59 8.40 1.55 2.57
N ARG A 60 9.54 0.93 2.23
CA ARG A 60 9.58 -0.21 1.30
C ARG A 60 8.81 -1.41 1.84
N ARG A 61 8.96 -1.72 3.14
CA ARG A 61 8.23 -2.81 3.79
C ARG A 61 6.73 -2.55 3.81
N LEU A 62 6.33 -1.31 4.15
CA LEU A 62 4.91 -0.91 4.15
C LEU A 62 4.29 -1.09 2.75
N LYS A 63 4.96 -0.59 1.71
CA LYS A 63 4.48 -0.74 0.32
C LYS A 63 4.37 -2.20 -0.12
N LEU A 64 5.28 -3.06 0.33
CA LEU A 64 5.20 -4.49 0.04
C LEU A 64 4.01 -5.12 0.77
N ALA A 65 3.83 -4.82 2.06
CA ALA A 65 2.70 -5.31 2.84
C ALA A 65 1.35 -4.86 2.25
N GLU A 66 1.26 -3.61 1.80
CA GLU A 66 0.09 -3.07 1.10
C GLU A 66 -0.19 -3.85 -0.19
N ARG A 67 0.82 -4.10 -1.02
CA ARG A 67 0.64 -4.88 -2.27
C ARG A 67 0.20 -6.31 -2.00
N VAL A 68 0.74 -6.94 -0.94
CA VAL A 68 0.31 -8.28 -0.53
C VAL A 68 -1.16 -8.26 -0.13
N ALA A 69 -1.56 -7.33 0.75
CA ALA A 69 -2.95 -7.19 1.18
C ALA A 69 -3.90 -6.90 -0.01
N GLN A 70 -3.49 -6.07 -0.96
CA GLN A 70 -4.25 -5.81 -2.18
C GLN A 70 -4.35 -7.05 -3.07
N SER A 71 -3.28 -7.83 -3.22
CA SER A 71 -3.32 -9.08 -3.97
C SER A 71 -4.25 -10.12 -3.33
N ASP A 72 -4.27 -10.18 -1.99
CA ASP A 72 -5.14 -11.10 -1.24
C ASP A 72 -6.62 -10.68 -1.37
N ALA A 73 -6.90 -9.37 -1.31
CA ALA A 73 -8.25 -8.84 -1.53
C ALA A 73 -8.75 -9.10 -2.96
N LEU A 74 -7.89 -8.93 -3.97
CA LEU A 74 -8.20 -9.24 -5.37
C LEU A 74 -8.43 -10.73 -5.58
N LEU A 75 -7.71 -11.58 -4.86
CA LEU A 75 -7.87 -13.02 -4.91
C LEU A 75 -9.21 -13.45 -4.34
N GLN A 76 -9.64 -12.86 -3.22
CA GLN A 76 -10.99 -13.06 -2.69
C GLN A 76 -12.07 -12.54 -3.66
N ALA A 77 -11.88 -11.37 -4.25
CA ALA A 77 -12.81 -10.83 -5.24
C ALA A 77 -12.91 -11.71 -6.50
N GLY A 78 -11.78 -12.29 -6.93
CA GLY A 78 -11.71 -13.27 -8.01
C GLY A 78 -12.49 -14.54 -7.69
N HIS A 79 -12.37 -15.05 -6.46
CA HIS A 79 -13.16 -16.17 -5.96
C HIS A 79 -14.66 -15.86 -5.95
N ASP A 80 -15.06 -14.73 -5.37
CA ASP A 80 -16.48 -14.35 -5.27
C ASP A 80 -17.10 -14.20 -6.67
N ARG A 81 -16.34 -13.65 -7.62
CA ARG A 81 -16.73 -13.56 -9.03
C ARG A 81 -16.83 -14.95 -9.68
N ALA A 82 -15.88 -15.85 -9.41
CA ALA A 82 -15.94 -17.21 -9.91
C ALA A 82 -17.18 -17.95 -9.39
N VAL A 83 -17.54 -17.75 -8.11
CA VAL A 83 -18.78 -18.29 -7.53
C VAL A 83 -20.02 -17.70 -8.20
N ALA A 84 -20.03 -16.38 -8.44
CA ALA A 84 -21.14 -15.72 -9.13
C ALA A 84 -21.33 -16.26 -10.56
N LEU A 85 -20.23 -16.37 -11.32
CA LEU A 85 -20.21 -16.95 -12.67
C LEU A 85 -20.63 -18.42 -12.67
N TRP A 86 -20.17 -19.20 -11.70
CA TRP A 86 -20.54 -20.60 -11.54
C TRP A 86 -22.04 -20.80 -11.29
N ARG A 87 -22.65 -19.87 -10.53
CA ARG A 87 -24.10 -19.86 -10.24
C ARG A 87 -24.95 -19.33 -11.39
N SER A 88 -24.45 -18.39 -12.20
CA SER A 88 -25.27 -17.67 -13.18
C SER A 88 -25.64 -18.47 -14.43
N GLY A 89 -25.00 -19.61 -14.72
CA GLY A 89 -25.38 -20.44 -15.87
C GLY A 89 -24.21 -21.16 -16.53
N GLU A 90 -24.45 -21.81 -17.68
CA GLU A 90 -23.56 -22.77 -18.34
C GLU A 90 -22.06 -22.45 -18.24
N PRO A 91 -21.25 -23.37 -17.69
CA PRO A 91 -19.83 -23.13 -17.44
C PRO A 91 -19.05 -22.85 -18.73
N ALA A 92 -19.53 -23.34 -19.88
CA ALA A 92 -18.93 -23.08 -21.19
C ALA A 92 -18.96 -21.60 -21.59
N THR A 93 -20.00 -20.87 -21.18
CA THR A 93 -20.14 -19.43 -21.47
C THR A 93 -19.36 -18.58 -20.48
N ALA A 94 -19.33 -19.00 -19.21
CA ALA A 94 -18.62 -18.30 -18.14
C ALA A 94 -17.10 -18.51 -18.19
N PHE A 95 -16.65 -19.66 -18.66
CA PHE A 95 -15.25 -20.06 -18.77
C PHE A 95 -14.98 -20.64 -20.17
N PRO A 96 -14.83 -19.79 -21.19
CA PRO A 96 -14.40 -20.27 -22.50
C PRO A 96 -13.06 -21.02 -22.34
N GLU A 97 -13.03 -22.27 -22.82
CA GLU A 97 -11.87 -23.17 -22.69
C GLU A 97 -11.47 -23.50 -21.24
N GLY A 98 -12.39 -23.36 -20.28
CA GLY A 98 -12.13 -23.59 -18.85
C GLY A 98 -11.34 -22.47 -18.18
N LYS A 99 -11.18 -21.32 -18.84
CA LYS A 99 -10.49 -20.14 -18.30
C LYS A 99 -11.35 -18.89 -18.43
N ALA A 100 -11.20 -17.98 -17.47
CA ALA A 100 -11.73 -16.62 -17.56
C ALA A 100 -10.64 -15.65 -17.12
N VAL A 101 -10.46 -14.56 -17.87
CA VAL A 101 -9.46 -13.54 -17.58
C VAL A 101 -10.18 -12.24 -17.31
N TRP A 102 -9.82 -11.59 -16.21
CA TRP A 102 -10.32 -10.27 -15.87
C TRP A 102 -9.15 -9.31 -15.66
N GLU A 103 -9.12 -8.28 -16.48
CA GLU A 103 -8.13 -7.21 -16.39
C GLU A 103 -8.75 -6.00 -15.71
N ILE A 104 -8.04 -5.45 -14.72
CA ILE A 104 -8.38 -4.18 -14.08
C ILE A 104 -7.34 -3.15 -14.56
N PRO A 105 -7.76 -2.08 -15.27
CA PRO A 105 -6.83 -1.11 -15.83
C PRO A 105 -6.16 -0.28 -14.73
N ALA A 106 -4.98 0.26 -15.04
CA ALA A 106 -4.22 1.10 -14.12
C ALA A 106 -4.97 2.40 -13.70
N THR A 107 -5.99 2.80 -14.46
CA THR A 107 -6.87 3.94 -14.16
C THR A 107 -7.83 3.67 -13.00
N GLU A 108 -8.19 2.42 -12.76
CA GLU A 108 -9.11 2.01 -11.69
C GLU A 108 -8.35 1.55 -10.44
N LEU A 109 -7.19 0.92 -10.64
CA LEU A 109 -6.34 0.44 -9.57
C LEU A 109 -4.89 0.79 -9.89
N SER A 110 -4.20 1.52 -9.00
CA SER A 110 -2.81 1.93 -9.22
C SER A 110 -1.91 0.74 -9.58
N GLY A 111 -1.38 0.73 -10.80
CA GLY A 111 -0.53 -0.34 -11.35
C GLY A 111 -1.29 -1.49 -12.04
N GLY A 112 -2.62 -1.45 -12.10
CA GLY A 112 -3.47 -2.45 -12.74
C GLY A 112 -3.43 -3.83 -12.06
N ALA A 113 -4.37 -4.70 -12.40
CA ALA A 113 -4.38 -6.08 -11.96
C ALA A 113 -4.79 -7.03 -13.08
N LEU A 114 -4.32 -8.26 -12.98
CA LEU A 114 -4.74 -9.37 -13.83
C LEU A 114 -5.21 -10.52 -12.94
N ILE A 115 -6.46 -10.93 -13.12
CA ILE A 115 -7.08 -12.06 -12.41
C ILE A 115 -7.37 -13.14 -13.46
N GLU A 116 -6.67 -14.26 -13.37
CA GLU A 116 -6.89 -15.45 -14.18
C GLU A 116 -7.66 -16.47 -13.32
N LEU A 117 -8.82 -16.92 -13.80
CA LEU A 117 -9.64 -17.95 -13.19
C LEU A 117 -9.54 -19.19 -14.07
N GLN A 118 -9.16 -20.33 -13.50
CA GLN A 118 -9.07 -21.59 -14.23
C GLN A 118 -9.88 -22.66 -13.50
N LEU A 119 -10.84 -23.28 -14.19
CA LEU A 119 -11.57 -24.41 -13.63
C LEU A 119 -10.65 -25.64 -13.60
N ALA A 120 -10.51 -26.26 -12.44
CA ALA A 120 -9.84 -27.54 -12.33
C ALA A 120 -10.74 -28.64 -12.92
N ALA A 121 -10.16 -29.55 -13.70
CA ALA A 121 -10.89 -30.68 -14.27
C ALA A 121 -11.47 -31.54 -13.14
N LEU A 122 -12.77 -31.81 -13.22
CA LEU A 122 -13.50 -32.55 -12.20
C LEU A 122 -13.22 -34.05 -12.34
N ALA A 123 -12.60 -34.66 -11.33
CA ALA A 123 -12.67 -36.11 -11.17
C ALA A 123 -14.10 -36.49 -10.75
N GLU A 124 -14.60 -37.63 -11.22
CA GLU A 124 -15.97 -38.09 -10.97
C GLU A 124 -16.22 -38.21 -9.46
N GLY A 125 -17.13 -37.37 -8.93
CA GLY A 125 -17.47 -37.32 -7.50
C GLY A 125 -16.74 -36.25 -6.67
N GLU A 126 -15.83 -35.48 -7.25
CA GLU A 126 -15.17 -34.37 -6.55
C GLU A 126 -15.97 -33.05 -6.67
N SER A 127 -15.88 -32.19 -5.65
CA SER A 127 -16.46 -30.85 -5.73
C SER A 127 -15.66 -29.99 -6.70
N PRO A 128 -16.31 -29.20 -7.58
CA PRO A 128 -15.62 -28.35 -8.53
C PRO A 128 -14.71 -27.37 -7.80
N ARG A 129 -13.50 -27.16 -8.34
CA ARG A 129 -12.52 -26.22 -7.79
C ARG A 129 -12.14 -25.21 -8.86
N VAL A 130 -11.85 -24.00 -8.42
CA VAL A 130 -11.33 -22.93 -9.27
C VAL A 130 -9.96 -22.50 -8.75
N ASP A 131 -8.99 -22.47 -9.65
CA ASP A 131 -7.66 -21.94 -9.41
C ASP A 131 -7.73 -20.45 -9.75
N VAL A 132 -7.58 -19.60 -8.74
CA VAL A 132 -7.62 -18.15 -8.86
C VAL A 132 -6.20 -17.64 -8.78
N LYS A 133 -5.70 -17.07 -9.87
CA LYS A 133 -4.36 -16.51 -9.96
C LYS A 133 -4.44 -15.02 -10.16
N VAL A 134 -3.82 -14.28 -9.25
CA VAL A 134 -3.80 -12.83 -9.25
C VAL A 134 -2.38 -12.33 -9.44
N THR A 135 -2.21 -11.38 -10.34
CA THR A 135 -0.97 -10.63 -10.52
C THR A 135 -1.22 -9.16 -10.25
N TYR A 136 -0.59 -8.61 -9.21
CA TYR A 136 -0.71 -7.21 -8.80
C TYR A 136 0.61 -6.65 -8.24
N PRO A 137 1.05 -5.43 -8.63
CA PRO A 137 0.55 -4.67 -9.77
C PRO A 137 0.89 -5.36 -11.10
N ARG A 138 0.03 -5.22 -12.12
CA ARG A 138 0.29 -5.71 -13.48
C ARG A 138 1.45 -4.93 -14.13
N GLU A 139 1.45 -3.62 -13.94
CA GLU A 139 2.43 -2.68 -14.46
C GLU A 139 3.32 -2.22 -13.30
N GLY A 140 4.61 -2.58 -13.33
CA GLY A 140 5.57 -2.13 -12.33
C GLY A 140 6.77 -3.05 -12.14
N LEU A 141 7.72 -2.59 -11.33
CA LEU A 141 9.02 -3.26 -11.12
C LEU A 141 8.95 -4.50 -10.22
N THR A 142 7.84 -4.74 -9.51
CA THR A 142 7.75 -5.87 -8.57
C THR A 142 6.31 -6.38 -8.46
N PRO A 143 5.86 -7.19 -9.44
CA PRO A 143 4.54 -7.83 -9.38
C PRO A 143 4.53 -8.91 -8.29
N VAL A 144 3.52 -8.87 -7.42
CA VAL A 144 3.20 -9.95 -6.50
C VAL A 144 2.23 -10.88 -7.23
N ARG A 145 2.56 -12.17 -7.26
CA ARG A 145 1.70 -13.23 -7.81
C ARG A 145 1.19 -14.09 -6.67
N ARG A 146 -0.12 -14.25 -6.60
CA ARG A 146 -0.79 -15.15 -5.65
C ARG A 146 -1.66 -16.10 -6.44
N GLU A 147 -1.67 -17.35 -6.02
CA GLU A 147 -2.48 -18.40 -6.62
C GLU A 147 -3.05 -19.22 -5.48
N GLU A 148 -4.37 -19.37 -5.48
CA GLU A 148 -5.07 -20.17 -4.49
C GLU A 148 -6.22 -20.93 -5.14
N ARG A 149 -6.47 -22.13 -4.64
CA ARG A 149 -7.53 -23.01 -5.12
C ARG A 149 -8.72 -22.94 -4.19
N PHE A 150 -9.87 -22.60 -4.74
CA PHE A 150 -11.10 -22.51 -3.98
C PHE A 150 -12.09 -23.59 -4.36
N PRO A 151 -12.80 -24.19 -3.39
CA PRO A 151 -13.94 -25.03 -3.68
C PRO A 151 -15.11 -24.18 -4.17
N LEU A 152 -15.69 -24.56 -5.30
CA LEU A 152 -16.93 -23.97 -5.78
C LEU A 152 -18.12 -24.65 -5.09
N PRO A 153 -19.16 -23.90 -4.71
CA PRO A 153 -20.35 -24.49 -4.13
C PRO A 153 -21.01 -25.44 -5.13
N ALA A 154 -21.61 -26.52 -4.62
CA ALA A 154 -22.45 -27.38 -5.44
C ALA A 154 -23.48 -26.52 -6.18
N ARG A 155 -23.63 -26.72 -7.50
CA ARG A 155 -24.74 -26.10 -8.21
C ARG A 155 -26.01 -26.61 -7.58
N THR A 156 -26.71 -25.72 -6.88
CA THR A 156 -28.13 -25.92 -6.64
C THR A 156 -28.74 -26.08 -8.02
N ARG A 157 -29.00 -27.32 -8.46
CA ARG A 157 -29.79 -27.58 -9.66
C ARG A 157 -31.03 -26.72 -9.47
N ALA A 158 -31.27 -25.78 -10.39
CA ALA A 158 -32.47 -24.97 -10.37
C ALA A 158 -33.62 -25.93 -10.08
N GLN A 159 -34.25 -25.75 -8.92
CA GLN A 159 -35.37 -26.58 -8.52
C GLN A 159 -36.37 -26.43 -9.66
N PRO A 160 -36.80 -27.54 -10.31
CA PRO A 160 -37.72 -27.44 -11.43
C PRO A 160 -38.88 -26.59 -10.96
N SER A 161 -39.12 -25.48 -11.66
CA SER A 161 -40.21 -24.56 -11.34
C SER A 161 -41.44 -25.41 -11.03
N PRO A 162 -42.11 -25.21 -9.88
CA PRO A 162 -43.29 -25.98 -9.56
C PRO A 162 -44.22 -25.92 -10.77
N PRO A 163 -44.79 -27.06 -11.20
CA PRO A 163 -45.70 -27.08 -12.35
C PRO A 163 -46.72 -25.97 -12.10
N VAL A 164 -46.78 -25.02 -13.03
CA VAL A 164 -47.78 -23.95 -13.01
C VAL A 164 -49.11 -24.70 -13.06
N GLU A 165 -49.73 -24.87 -11.90
CA GLU A 165 -51.05 -25.46 -11.78
C GLU A 165 -51.97 -24.54 -12.60
N PRO A 166 -52.54 -25.02 -13.71
CA PRO A 166 -53.39 -24.18 -14.53
C PRO A 166 -54.54 -23.74 -13.65
N ALA A 167 -54.71 -22.42 -13.51
CA ALA A 167 -55.80 -21.83 -12.77
C ALA A 167 -57.12 -22.45 -13.26
N ALA A 168 -57.69 -23.31 -12.42
CA ALA A 168 -59.01 -23.84 -12.62
C ALA A 168 -60.02 -22.75 -12.23
N GLY A 169 -60.84 -22.34 -13.18
CA GLY A 169 -61.86 -21.30 -13.04
C GLY A 169 -61.49 -20.10 -13.91
N ASP A 170 -62.28 -19.71 -14.91
CA ASP A 170 -63.73 -19.55 -14.83
C ASP A 170 -64.48 -20.17 -16.01
N SER A 171 -65.25 -21.22 -15.70
CA SER A 171 -66.39 -21.64 -16.49
C SER A 171 -67.58 -20.75 -16.10
N GLU A 172 -67.74 -19.60 -16.74
CA GLU A 172 -68.99 -18.86 -16.71
C GLU A 172 -69.68 -19.01 -18.08
N SER A 173 -70.72 -19.85 -18.09
CA SER A 173 -71.77 -19.97 -19.11
C SER A 173 -73.10 -19.95 -18.36
N PRO A 174 -74.25 -19.52 -18.94
CA PRO A 174 -74.49 -18.81 -20.20
C PRO A 174 -75.10 -17.40 -20.02
#